data_AF-A0A6G4PLR4-F1
#
_entry.id   AF-A0A6G4PLR4-F1
#
_cell.length_a   1.000
_cell.length_b   1.000
_cell.length_c   1.000
_cell.angle_alpha   90.00
_cell.angle_beta   90.00
_cell.angle_gamma   90.00
#
_symmetry.space_group_name_H-M   'P 1'
#
loop_
_entity.id
_entity.type
_entity.pdbx_description
1 polymer ?
#
loop_
_entity_poly.entity_id
_entity_poly.type
_entity_poly.pdbx_seq_one_letter_code
_entity_poly.pdbx_strand_id
1 'polypeptide(L)'
;MSGKPAARQGDMTQYGGSIVQGSAGVRIGAPTGVACSVCPGGVTSGHPVNPLLGAKVLPGETDIALPGPLPFILSRTYSSYRTKTPAPVGSLGPGWKMPADIRLQLRDNTLILSDNGGRSLYFEHLFPGEDGYSRS
;
A
#
# COMPACT_ATOMS: atom_id res chain seq x y z
N MET A 1 -19.78 -14.03 -17.48
CA MET A 1 -20.47 -14.51 -16.26
C MET A 1 -21.12 -13.30 -15.59
N SER A 2 -22.44 -13.30 -15.41
CA SER A 2 -23.13 -12.25 -14.66
C SER A 2 -23.24 -12.70 -13.20
N GLY A 3 -22.43 -12.11 -12.32
CA GLY A 3 -22.39 -12.45 -10.90
C GLY A 3 -23.60 -11.88 -10.14
N LYS A 4 -23.99 -12.54 -9.05
CA LYS A 4 -24.97 -11.98 -8.10
C LYS A 4 -24.30 -10.96 -7.18
N PRO A 5 -25.04 -9.95 -6.67
CA PRO A 5 -24.51 -9.02 -5.66
C PRO A 5 -24.05 -9.75 -4.40
N ALA A 6 -22.92 -9.33 -3.83
CA ALA A 6 -22.41 -9.87 -2.57
C ALA A 6 -23.09 -9.20 -1.38
N ALA A 7 -23.62 -10.00 -0.45
CA ALA A 7 -24.29 -9.52 0.75
C ALA A 7 -23.31 -9.02 1.83
N ARG A 8 -23.73 -8.06 2.66
CA ARG A 8 -22.92 -7.40 3.71
C ARG A 8 -23.74 -7.05 4.95
N GLN A 9 -23.04 -6.70 6.03
CA GLN A 9 -23.68 -6.23 7.26
C GLN A 9 -24.64 -5.06 6.95
N GLY A 10 -25.87 -5.16 7.43
CA GLY A 10 -26.97 -4.24 7.15
C GLY A 10 -27.94 -4.71 6.06
N ASP A 11 -27.55 -5.63 5.18
CA ASP A 11 -28.46 -6.15 4.14
C ASP A 11 -29.58 -7.00 4.76
N MET A 12 -30.78 -6.92 4.19
CA MET A 12 -31.94 -7.67 4.65
C MET A 12 -31.91 -9.13 4.18
N THR A 13 -32.26 -10.05 5.07
CA THR A 13 -32.45 -11.47 4.71
C THR A 13 -33.90 -11.75 4.32
N GLN A 14 -34.11 -12.79 3.51
CA GLN A 14 -35.45 -13.19 3.05
C GLN A 14 -36.37 -13.62 4.20
N TYR A 15 -35.83 -14.18 5.29
CA TYR A 15 -36.58 -14.79 6.38
C TYR A 15 -36.53 -13.99 7.70
N GLY A 16 -35.97 -12.78 7.68
CA GLY A 16 -36.11 -11.79 8.75
C GLY A 16 -34.79 -11.23 9.29
N GLY A 17 -34.76 -9.91 9.46
CA GLY A 17 -33.65 -9.16 10.05
C GLY A 17 -32.55 -8.78 9.06
N SER A 18 -31.76 -7.78 9.45
CA SER A 18 -30.54 -7.41 8.74
C SER A 18 -29.39 -8.35 9.11
N ILE A 19 -28.39 -8.47 8.24
CA ILE A 19 -27.12 -9.12 8.59
C ILE A 19 -26.46 -8.26 9.68
N VAL A 20 -26.45 -8.74 10.92
CA VAL A 20 -25.95 -7.97 12.08
C VAL A 20 -24.45 -8.09 12.31
N GLN A 21 -23.78 -9.04 11.66
CA GLN A 21 -22.34 -9.27 11.79
C GLN A 21 -21.74 -9.68 10.45
N GLY A 22 -20.56 -9.16 10.13
CA GLY A 22 -19.77 -9.52 8.96
C GLY A 22 -18.29 -9.73 9.32
N SER A 23 -17.44 -9.86 8.30
CA SER A 23 -15.99 -9.90 8.51
C SER A 23 -15.48 -8.56 9.06
N ALA A 24 -14.66 -8.62 10.12
CA ALA A 24 -14.08 -7.43 10.71
C ALA A 24 -12.98 -6.79 9.81
N GLY A 25 -12.45 -7.53 8.84
CA GLY A 25 -11.40 -7.07 7.92
C GLY A 25 -11.86 -6.86 6.46
N VAL A 26 -13.10 -7.20 6.11
CA VAL A 26 -13.59 -7.11 4.73
C VAL A 26 -14.91 -6.34 4.68
N ARG A 27 -14.89 -5.18 3.99
CA ARG A 27 -16.04 -4.28 3.86
C ARG A 27 -16.49 -4.18 2.40
N ILE A 28 -17.50 -4.96 2.05
CA ILE A 28 -18.09 -4.99 0.70
C ILE A 28 -18.81 -3.66 0.43
N GLY A 29 -18.46 -3.02 -0.69
CA GLY A 29 -19.04 -1.75 -1.16
C GLY A 29 -18.61 -0.50 -0.37
N ALA A 30 -17.54 -0.57 0.42
CA ALA A 30 -16.74 0.62 0.72
C ALA A 30 -16.06 1.10 -0.58
N PRO A 31 -15.75 2.40 -0.75
CA PRO A 31 -15.17 2.95 -1.98
C PRO A 31 -13.92 2.20 -2.48
N THR A 32 -13.19 1.55 -1.57
CA THR A 32 -11.97 0.78 -1.85
C THR A 32 -12.13 -0.73 -1.68
N GLY A 33 -13.29 -1.23 -1.24
CA GLY A 33 -13.56 -2.67 -1.05
C GLY A 33 -12.67 -3.41 -0.02
N VAL A 34 -11.76 -2.70 0.65
CA VAL A 34 -10.77 -3.23 1.58
C VAL A 34 -10.85 -2.45 2.90
N ALA A 35 -10.71 -3.12 4.04
CA ALA A 35 -10.43 -2.44 5.28
C ALA A 35 -9.07 -1.73 5.16
N CYS A 36 -9.11 -0.46 4.79
CA CYS A 36 -7.95 0.39 4.71
C CYS A 36 -7.53 0.77 6.13
N SER A 37 -6.46 0.16 6.63
CA SER A 37 -5.91 0.44 7.97
C SER A 37 -5.42 1.88 8.15
N VAL A 38 -5.25 2.63 7.05
CA VAL A 38 -4.71 4.00 7.02
C VAL A 38 -5.74 5.06 6.60
N CYS A 39 -6.99 4.66 6.33
CA CYS A 39 -8.04 5.60 5.92
C CYS A 39 -8.81 6.10 7.17
N PRO A 40 -9.31 7.34 7.18
CA PRO A 40 -10.18 7.84 8.25
C PRO A 40 -11.40 6.90 8.44
N GLY A 41 -11.61 6.39 9.66
CA GLY A 41 -12.66 5.40 9.96
C GLY A 41 -12.33 3.94 9.58
N GLY A 42 -11.07 3.69 9.19
CA GLY A 42 -10.52 2.35 8.99
C GLY A 42 -10.52 1.56 10.30
N VAL A 43 -11.00 0.32 10.26
CA VAL A 43 -11.00 -0.58 11.42
C VAL A 43 -9.83 -1.53 11.26
N THR A 44 -8.85 -1.45 12.16
CA THR A 44 -7.77 -2.42 12.29
C THR A 44 -8.25 -3.55 13.18
N SER A 45 -9.03 -4.48 12.62
CA SER A 45 -9.36 -5.72 13.35
C SER A 45 -8.40 -6.83 12.94
N GLY A 46 -7.47 -7.14 13.85
CA GLY A 46 -6.55 -8.27 13.73
C GLY A 46 -5.06 -7.89 13.67
N HIS A 47 -4.22 -8.93 13.60
CA HIS A 47 -2.79 -8.81 13.29
C HIS A 47 -2.59 -8.03 11.97
N PRO A 48 -1.44 -7.37 11.76
CA PRO A 48 -1.27 -6.34 10.73
C PRO A 48 -1.19 -6.94 9.33
N VAL A 49 -2.24 -7.61 8.86
CA VAL A 49 -2.31 -8.33 7.58
C VAL A 49 -3.36 -7.63 6.71
N ASN A 50 -2.95 -7.23 5.52
CA ASN A 50 -3.83 -6.76 4.47
C ASN A 50 -4.57 -7.98 3.88
N PRO A 51 -5.89 -8.09 4.01
CA PRO A 51 -6.65 -9.26 3.57
C PRO A 51 -6.79 -9.37 2.05
N LEU A 52 -6.63 -8.26 1.31
CA LEU A 52 -6.62 -8.29 -0.15
C LEU A 52 -5.33 -8.90 -0.69
N LEU A 53 -4.20 -8.53 -0.09
CA LEU A 53 -2.87 -8.95 -0.54
C LEU A 53 -2.37 -10.21 0.18
N GLY A 54 -3.04 -10.64 1.26
CA GLY A 54 -2.57 -11.70 2.14
C GLY A 54 -1.24 -11.37 2.83
N ALA A 55 -0.89 -10.09 2.93
CA ALA A 55 0.44 -9.64 3.32
C ALA A 55 0.43 -8.92 4.66
N LYS A 56 1.38 -9.23 5.53
CA LYS A 56 1.70 -8.42 6.70
C LYS A 56 2.18 -7.04 6.26
N VAL A 57 1.52 -5.98 6.74
CA VAL A 57 1.81 -4.56 6.48
C VAL A 57 1.84 -3.81 7.80
N LEU A 58 2.99 -3.23 8.16
CA LEU A 58 3.11 -2.27 9.26
C LEU A 58 3.12 -0.86 8.66
N PRO A 59 2.17 0.01 9.05
CA PRO A 59 2.16 1.40 8.60
C PRO A 59 3.39 2.16 9.11
N GLY A 60 3.60 3.37 8.59
CA GLY A 60 4.77 4.17 8.90
C GLY A 60 4.91 4.44 10.40
N GLU A 61 6.01 3.98 10.98
CA GLU A 61 6.43 4.29 12.33
C GLU A 61 7.57 5.30 12.25
N THR A 62 7.50 6.38 13.04
CA THR A 62 8.60 7.33 13.17
C THR A 62 9.52 6.88 14.29
N ASP A 63 10.74 6.51 13.94
CA ASP A 63 11.76 6.06 14.88
C ASP A 63 12.46 7.26 15.54
N ILE A 64 12.74 8.31 14.76
CA ILE A 64 13.45 9.50 15.21
C ILE A 64 12.83 10.74 14.58
N ALA A 65 12.59 11.78 15.39
CA ALA A 65 12.23 13.11 14.93
C ALA A 65 13.10 14.15 15.65
N LEU A 66 13.98 14.82 14.89
CA LEU A 66 14.81 15.91 15.41
C LEU A 66 14.24 17.25 14.95
N PRO A 67 13.87 18.16 15.87
CA PRO A 67 13.36 19.46 15.51
C PRO A 67 14.46 20.36 14.93
N GLY A 68 14.08 21.25 14.03
CA GLY A 68 14.97 22.24 13.41
C GLY A 68 14.28 22.98 12.27
N PRO A 69 14.92 24.02 11.69
CA PRO A 69 14.38 24.72 10.51
C PRO A 69 14.15 23.78 9.33
N LEU A 70 14.97 22.73 9.22
CA LEU A 70 14.74 21.58 8.35
C LEU A 70 14.66 20.32 9.24
N PRO A 71 13.46 19.84 9.60
CA PRO A 71 13.30 18.69 10.48
C PRO A 71 13.92 17.42 9.87
N PHE A 72 14.60 16.64 10.70
CA PHE A 72 15.04 15.29 10.33
C PHE A 72 14.06 14.27 10.91
N ILE A 73 13.40 13.52 10.04
CA ILE A 73 12.43 12.49 10.41
C ILE A 73 12.89 11.18 9.80
N LEU A 74 13.20 10.20 10.64
CA LEU A 74 13.42 8.83 10.24
C LEU A 74 12.14 8.05 10.52
N SER A 75 11.57 7.49 9.46
CA SER A 75 10.41 6.61 9.54
C SER A 75 10.64 5.36 8.72
N ARG A 76 10.00 4.28 9.13
CA ARG A 76 10.04 2.99 8.43
C ARG A 76 8.65 2.39 8.27
N THR A 77 8.44 1.70 7.17
CA THR A 77 7.27 0.88 6.90
C THR A 77 7.72 -0.55 6.67
N TYR A 78 6.82 -1.51 6.90
CA TYR A 78 7.07 -2.90 6.55
C TYR A 78 5.96 -3.44 5.67
N SER A 79 6.32 -4.17 4.63
CA SER A 79 5.40 -4.99 3.84
C SER A 79 6.06 -6.31 3.47
N SER A 80 5.37 -7.40 3.79
CA SER A 80 5.75 -8.74 3.30
C SER A 80 5.28 -9.00 1.86
N TYR A 81 4.47 -8.10 1.28
CA TYR A 81 4.02 -8.23 -0.10
C TYR A 81 5.19 -8.03 -1.05
N ARG A 82 5.43 -9.01 -1.93
CA ARG A 82 6.40 -8.89 -3.02
C ARG A 82 5.66 -8.43 -4.28
N THR A 83 5.97 -7.20 -4.71
CA THR A 83 5.44 -6.65 -5.96
C THR A 83 6.00 -7.41 -7.17
N LYS A 84 5.35 -7.28 -8.34
CA LYS A 84 5.81 -7.93 -9.58
C LYS A 84 7.21 -7.48 -10.00
N THR A 85 7.52 -6.20 -9.76
CA THR A 85 8.81 -5.58 -10.02
C THR A 85 9.40 -5.10 -8.70
N PRO A 86 10.00 -5.99 -7.88
CA PRO A 86 10.45 -5.61 -6.55
C PRO A 86 11.59 -4.59 -6.62
N ALA A 87 11.47 -3.52 -5.84
CA ALA A 87 12.59 -2.62 -5.61
C ALA A 87 13.74 -3.35 -4.90
N PRO A 88 15.00 -2.91 -5.09
CA PRO A 88 16.13 -3.44 -4.34
C PRO A 88 15.89 -3.44 -2.83
N VAL A 89 16.53 -4.38 -2.14
CA VAL A 89 16.48 -4.46 -0.68
C VAL A 89 17.21 -3.24 -0.10
N GLY A 90 16.53 -2.52 0.78
CA GLY A 90 17.07 -1.34 1.46
C GLY A 90 17.98 -1.72 2.63
N SER A 91 18.52 -0.72 3.32
CA SER A 91 19.44 -0.91 4.45
C SER A 91 18.81 -1.65 5.65
N LEU A 92 17.48 -1.58 5.79
CA LEU A 92 16.72 -2.22 6.86
C LEU A 92 16.35 -3.68 6.57
N GLY A 93 16.75 -4.22 5.42
CA GLY A 93 16.51 -5.60 5.02
C GLY A 93 15.18 -5.83 4.29
N PRO A 94 14.85 -7.09 3.98
CA PRO A 94 13.68 -7.43 3.17
C PRO A 94 12.35 -6.98 3.79
N GLY A 95 11.51 -6.37 2.96
CA GLY A 95 10.17 -5.90 3.34
C GLY A 95 10.15 -4.57 4.10
N TRP A 96 11.27 -4.13 4.66
CA TRP A 96 11.39 -2.80 5.26
C TRP A 96 11.67 -1.74 4.21
N LYS A 97 11.08 -0.55 4.41
CA LYS A 97 11.28 0.62 3.57
C LYS A 97 11.39 1.88 4.42
N MET A 98 12.23 2.80 3.99
CA MET A 98 12.34 4.16 4.51
C MET A 98 12.17 5.19 3.38
N PRO A 99 11.76 6.44 3.67
CA PRO A 99 11.69 7.49 2.65
C PRO A 99 12.99 7.67 1.85
N ALA A 100 14.13 7.45 2.49
CA ALA A 100 15.45 7.51 1.87
C ALA A 100 15.75 6.36 0.90
N ASP A 101 14.91 5.32 0.82
CA ASP A 101 15.05 4.23 -0.16
C ASP A 101 14.52 4.61 -1.55
N ILE A 102 13.81 5.74 -1.69
CA ILE A 102 13.39 6.23 -3.01
C ILE A 102 14.62 6.49 -3.86
N ARG A 103 14.67 5.87 -5.04
CA ARG A 103 15.87 5.91 -5.89
C ARG A 103 15.48 6.04 -7.35
N LEU A 104 16.13 6.98 -8.03
CA LEU A 104 16.13 7.08 -9.48
C LEU A 104 17.46 6.51 -10.02
N GLN A 105 17.39 5.58 -10.98
CA GLN A 105 18.57 5.04 -11.66
C GLN A 105 18.48 5.34 -13.15
N LEU A 106 19.56 5.93 -13.67
CA LEU A 106 19.75 6.12 -15.10
C LEU A 106 20.58 4.95 -15.64
N ARG A 107 20.10 4.35 -16.72
CA ARG A 107 20.77 3.33 -17.55
C ARG A 107 20.73 3.82 -18.99
N ASP A 108 21.53 3.22 -19.86
CA ASP A 108 21.76 3.69 -21.23
C ASP A 108 20.47 3.98 -22.01
N ASN A 109 19.45 3.13 -21.89
CA ASN A 109 18.15 3.29 -22.56
C ASN A 109 16.94 3.22 -21.60
N THR A 110 17.16 3.23 -20.29
CA THR A 110 16.07 3.07 -19.31
C THR A 110 16.26 3.95 -18.09
N LEU A 111 15.16 4.46 -17.59
CA LEU A 111 15.06 5.19 -16.32
C LEU A 111 14.25 4.34 -15.35
N ILE A 112 14.82 4.06 -14.17
CA ILE A 112 14.19 3.18 -13.17
C ILE A 112 13.90 3.99 -11.91
N LEU A 113 12.64 4.11 -11.54
CA LEU A 113 12.21 4.70 -10.27
C LEU A 113 11.82 3.59 -9.29
N SER A 114 12.58 3.46 -8.21
CA SER A 114 12.18 2.66 -7.05
C SER A 114 11.42 3.55 -6.09
N ASP A 115 10.14 3.26 -5.87
CA ASP A 115 9.28 4.06 -5.00
C ASP A 115 9.22 3.52 -3.55
N ASN A 116 8.52 4.26 -2.69
CA ASN A 116 8.30 3.88 -1.29
C ASN A 116 7.34 2.68 -1.11
N GLY A 117 6.62 2.28 -2.17
CA GLY A 117 5.77 1.09 -2.21
C GLY A 117 6.57 -0.21 -2.40
N GLY A 118 7.89 -0.10 -2.58
CA GLY A 118 8.78 -1.25 -2.75
C GLY A 118 8.69 -1.87 -4.15
N ARG A 119 8.25 -1.10 -5.15
CA ARG A 119 8.29 -1.49 -6.56
C ARG A 119 9.29 -0.65 -7.35
N SER A 120 9.78 -1.22 -8.44
CA SER A 120 10.53 -0.52 -9.48
C SER A 120 9.65 -0.28 -10.69
N LEU A 121 9.63 0.97 -11.14
CA LEU A 121 8.97 1.46 -12.34
C LEU A 121 10.01 1.72 -13.40
N TYR A 122 9.71 1.28 -14.62
CA TYR A 122 10.62 1.36 -15.75
C TYR A 122 10.03 2.33 -16.77
N PHE A 123 10.84 3.26 -17.19
CA PHE A 123 10.54 4.25 -18.21
C PHE A 123 11.59 4.18 -19.30
N GLU A 124 11.21 4.61 -20.50
CA GLU A 124 12.19 5.01 -21.50
C GLU A 124 13.02 6.19 -20.96
N HIS A 125 14.17 6.44 -21.58
CA HIS A 125 14.99 7.59 -21.21
C HIS A 125 14.23 8.89 -21.48
N LEU A 126 14.19 9.78 -20.49
CA LEU A 126 13.55 11.09 -20.61
C LEU A 126 14.61 12.17 -20.83
N PHE A 127 14.46 12.96 -21.88
CA PHE A 127 15.29 14.13 -22.14
C PHE A 127 14.92 15.30 -21.21
N PRO A 128 15.79 16.31 -21.06
CA PRO A 128 15.46 17.51 -20.28
C PRO A 128 14.16 18.16 -20.76
N GLY A 129 13.18 18.27 -19.85
CA GLY A 129 11.87 18.85 -20.12
C GLY A 129 10.77 17.85 -20.47
N GLU A 130 11.08 16.57 -20.63
CA GLU A 130 10.09 15.50 -20.85
C GLU A 130 9.55 14.94 -19.53
N ASP A 131 8.32 14.41 -19.59
CA ASP A 131 7.64 13.75 -18.49
C ASP A 131 7.25 12.30 -18.85
N GLY A 132 7.13 11.46 -17.82
CA GLY A 132 6.76 10.05 -17.97
C GLY A 132 5.74 9.66 -16.91
N TYR A 133 4.74 8.87 -17.31
CA TYR A 133 3.68 8.40 -16.43
C TYR A 133 3.53 6.88 -16.47
N SER A 134 3.39 6.27 -15.29
CA SER A 134 3.15 4.84 -15.15
C SER A 134 1.80 4.57 -14.49
N ARG A 135 0.97 3.74 -15.13
CA ARG A 135 -0.33 3.26 -14.62
C ARG A 135 -0.24 2.00 -13.74
N SER A 136 0.95 1.42 -13.66
CA SER A 136 1.21 0.20 -12.89
C SER A 136 1.07 0.39 -11.39
#